data_AF-A0A7X8UE72-F1
#
_entry.id   AF-A0A7X8UE72-F1
#
_cell.length_a   1.000
_cell.length_b   1.000
_cell.length_c   1.000
_cell.angle_alpha   90.00
_cell.angle_beta   90.00
_cell.angle_gamma   90.00
#
_symmetry.space_group_name_H-M   'P 1'
#
loop_
_entity.id
_entity.type
_entity.pdbx_description
1 polymer ?
#
loop_
_entity_poly.entity_id
_entity_poly.type
_entity_poly.pdbx_seq_one_letter_code
_entity_poly.pdbx_strand_id
1 'polypeptide(L)'
;MTRRLVGSMMALLLLCGASGFALQEKISPLSDYQYKKDYAQYEEIKKEADVQKRADLLLGFVKERPISRILLYVITDYQAAVNPYLEKKDWPKAISMTEALLSILPTEEKVKAEEIPVGSEEFLKDQLAPSVLMLERTMLAAQYGAGNMPKAAELAEKIYAAAPDATMLQTLAAIYLGMQNFDKYLEYGQKILAQAPMDQPLGYTTALQMADIHLRKQDVPAATAMFTKIMEVYGDKVPPNMAENQWNATRAIAFGLMAADAYQKKDYPGALGLYQKVVRFDPKRDDAWYYIGMSKWQTEGQDAAVEPFAKCVVLEKTMAPRAKQYLEQIYQGSHSGSLEGIEEVLTKARADLGI
;
A
#
# COMPACT_ATOMS: atom_id res chain seq x y z
N MET A 1 -69.50 63.22 -48.64
CA MET A 1 -68.91 64.49 -49.08
C MET A 1 -68.18 65.11 -47.89
N THR A 2 -66.88 65.38 -48.03
CA THR A 2 -66.10 66.48 -47.40
C THR A 2 -65.95 66.63 -45.86
N ARG A 3 -64.66 66.59 -45.45
CA ARG A 3 -63.91 67.43 -44.47
C ARG A 3 -64.26 67.32 -42.97
N ARG A 4 -63.36 66.77 -42.14
CA ARG A 4 -62.12 67.35 -41.50
C ARG A 4 -62.40 68.33 -40.34
N LEU A 5 -61.79 67.97 -39.19
CA LEU A 5 -60.95 68.78 -38.27
C LEU A 5 -61.44 69.05 -36.82
N VAL A 6 -60.51 68.74 -35.89
CA VAL A 6 -60.27 69.23 -34.51
C VAL A 6 -61.22 68.71 -33.41
N GLY A 7 -60.81 68.21 -32.24
CA GLY A 7 -59.50 68.04 -31.60
C GLY A 7 -59.66 67.51 -30.15
N SER A 8 -58.52 67.36 -29.46
CA SER A 8 -58.34 67.25 -27.99
C SER A 8 -58.42 65.88 -27.29
N MET A 9 -57.28 65.18 -27.29
CA MET A 9 -56.45 64.87 -26.11
C MET A 9 -57.13 64.62 -24.75
N MET A 10 -57.13 63.36 -24.28
CA MET A 10 -56.75 63.02 -22.89
C MET A 10 -56.27 61.56 -22.79
N ALA A 11 -55.20 61.38 -22.04
CA ALA A 11 -54.28 60.25 -22.09
C ALA A 11 -54.75 59.03 -21.28
N LEU A 12 -54.39 57.83 -21.76
CA LEU A 12 -54.04 56.72 -20.89
C LEU A 12 -52.69 56.15 -21.32
N LEU A 13 -51.72 56.27 -20.41
CA LEU A 13 -50.37 55.73 -20.49
C LEU A 13 -50.40 54.21 -20.71
N LEU A 14 -49.94 53.77 -21.88
CA LEU A 14 -49.36 52.44 -22.05
C LEU A 14 -47.84 52.62 -22.16
N LEU A 15 -47.17 52.38 -21.03
CA LEU A 15 -45.74 52.15 -20.97
C LEU A 15 -45.40 50.86 -21.73
N CYS A 16 -45.27 50.94 -23.05
CA CYS A 16 -44.43 50.01 -23.81
C CYS A 16 -42.99 50.52 -23.76
N GLY A 17 -42.40 50.46 -22.56
CA GLY A 17 -40.98 50.71 -22.34
C GLY A 17 -40.21 49.41 -22.50
N ALA A 18 -39.65 49.19 -23.69
CA ALA A 18 -38.49 48.36 -24.00
C ALA A 18 -38.06 47.32 -22.94
N SER A 19 -38.72 46.17 -22.90
CA SER A 19 -38.12 44.92 -22.43
C SER A 19 -37.30 44.31 -23.58
N GLY A 20 -36.34 45.07 -24.08
CA GLY A 20 -35.19 44.50 -24.79
C GLY A 20 -34.35 43.79 -23.76
N PHE A 21 -34.71 42.54 -23.42
CA PHE A 21 -33.78 41.62 -22.79
C PHE A 21 -32.63 41.39 -23.77
N ALA A 22 -31.61 42.24 -23.68
CA ALA A 22 -30.28 41.87 -24.11
C ALA A 22 -29.77 40.81 -23.12
N LEU A 23 -30.24 39.57 -23.27
CA LEU A 23 -29.44 38.41 -22.93
C LEU A 23 -28.24 38.47 -23.86
N GLN A 24 -27.20 39.20 -23.44
CA GLN A 24 -25.90 39.08 -24.06
C GLN A 24 -25.50 37.63 -23.82
N GLU A 25 -25.69 36.77 -24.83
CA GLU A 25 -25.25 35.38 -24.77
C GLU A 25 -23.77 35.41 -24.37
N LYS A 26 -23.49 35.03 -23.12
CA LYS A 26 -22.12 34.83 -22.68
C LYS A 26 -21.55 33.76 -23.60
N ILE A 27 -20.56 34.14 -24.39
CA ILE A 27 -19.84 33.21 -25.27
C ILE A 27 -19.40 32.03 -24.42
N SER A 28 -19.85 30.82 -24.78
CA SER A 28 -19.51 29.62 -24.02
C SER A 28 -17.98 29.47 -23.94
N PRO A 29 -17.43 29.17 -22.74
CA PRO A 29 -15.99 28.98 -22.55
C PRO A 29 -15.45 27.78 -23.36
N LEU A 30 -16.32 26.87 -23.78
CA LEU A 30 -15.97 25.67 -24.54
C LEU A 30 -16.33 25.77 -26.04
N SER A 31 -16.75 26.95 -26.51
CA SER A 31 -17.05 27.20 -27.93
C SER A 31 -15.80 27.14 -28.82
N ASP A 32 -15.99 26.87 -30.11
CA ASP A 32 -14.89 26.91 -31.10
C ASP A 32 -14.22 28.29 -31.20
N TYR A 33 -15.02 29.36 -31.02
CA TYR A 33 -14.49 30.72 -30.97
C TYR A 33 -13.52 30.89 -29.79
N GLN A 34 -13.95 30.48 -28.58
CA GLN A 34 -13.12 30.61 -27.40
C GLN A 34 -11.88 29.71 -27.49
N TYR A 35 -12.01 28.49 -28.00
CA TYR A 35 -10.88 27.60 -28.25
C TYR A 35 -9.81 28.24 -29.14
N LYS A 36 -10.20 28.84 -30.29
CA LYS A 36 -9.24 29.51 -31.19
C LYS A 36 -8.52 30.67 -30.51
N LYS A 37 -9.24 31.43 -29.69
CA LYS A 37 -8.69 32.56 -28.93
C LYS A 37 -7.71 32.09 -27.85
N ASP A 38 -8.12 31.10 -27.06
CA ASP A 38 -7.29 30.48 -26.02
C ASP A 38 -6.02 29.89 -26.60
N TYR A 39 -6.13 29.14 -27.70
CA TYR A 39 -5.00 28.51 -28.36
C TYR A 39 -4.01 29.53 -28.94
N ALA A 40 -4.49 30.62 -29.54
CA ALA A 40 -3.62 31.68 -30.03
C ALA A 40 -2.85 32.36 -28.88
N GLN A 41 -3.51 32.65 -27.76
CA GLN A 41 -2.85 33.20 -26.58
C GLN A 41 -1.79 32.25 -26.01
N TYR A 42 -2.14 30.96 -25.91
CA TYR A 42 -1.22 29.91 -25.47
C TYR A 42 0.03 29.78 -26.35
N GLU A 43 -0.13 29.84 -27.68
CA GLU A 43 1.00 29.80 -28.61
C GLU A 43 1.94 31.01 -28.46
N GLU A 44 1.43 32.19 -28.11
CA GLU A 44 2.29 33.33 -27.76
C GLU A 44 3.03 33.11 -26.43
N ILE A 45 2.37 32.55 -25.41
CA ILE A 45 3.01 32.23 -24.13
C ILE A 45 4.18 31.24 -24.34
N LYS A 46 4.01 30.25 -25.22
CA LYS A 46 5.04 29.25 -25.52
C LYS A 46 6.32 29.82 -26.13
N LYS A 47 6.27 31.00 -26.76
CA LYS A 47 7.45 31.68 -27.32
C LYS A 47 8.33 32.29 -26.23
N GLU A 48 7.85 32.41 -24.99
CA GLU A 48 8.66 32.88 -23.87
C GLU A 48 9.77 31.88 -23.55
N ALA A 49 11.01 32.36 -23.62
CA ALA A 49 12.22 31.55 -23.43
C ALA A 49 12.53 31.34 -21.95
N ASP A 50 12.19 32.31 -21.10
CA ASP A 50 12.37 32.17 -19.65
C ASP A 50 11.32 31.21 -19.07
N VAL A 51 11.78 30.10 -18.49
CA VAL A 51 10.93 29.01 -17.99
C VAL A 51 10.04 29.47 -16.84
N GLN A 52 10.54 30.31 -15.93
CA GLN A 52 9.76 30.79 -14.79
C GLN A 52 8.72 31.80 -15.24
N LYS A 53 9.10 32.74 -16.11
CA LYS A 53 8.15 33.71 -16.69
C LYS A 53 7.09 33.02 -17.52
N ARG A 54 7.45 31.98 -18.28
CA ARG A 54 6.47 31.15 -19.01
C ARG A 54 5.52 30.45 -18.05
N ALA A 55 6.01 29.86 -16.96
CA ALA A 55 5.16 29.26 -15.94
C ALA A 55 4.19 30.27 -15.31
N ASP A 56 4.64 31.49 -15.00
CA ASP A 56 3.79 32.54 -14.44
C ASP A 56 2.70 32.97 -15.44
N LEU A 57 3.03 33.07 -16.72
CA LEU A 57 2.06 33.35 -17.79
C LEU A 57 1.02 32.24 -17.96
N LEU A 58 1.44 30.96 -17.91
CA LEU A 58 0.53 29.81 -17.96
C LEU A 58 -0.39 29.76 -16.74
N LEU A 59 0.14 30.06 -15.54
CA LEU A 59 -0.66 30.15 -14.32
C LEU A 59 -1.70 31.28 -14.42
N GLY A 60 -1.30 32.44 -14.96
CA GLY A 60 -2.20 33.55 -15.26
C GLY A 60 -3.31 33.15 -16.24
N PHE A 61 -2.95 32.43 -17.31
CA PHE A 61 -3.91 31.90 -18.26
C PHE A 61 -4.98 31.02 -17.58
N VAL A 62 -4.57 30.03 -16.77
CA VAL A 62 -5.52 29.13 -16.08
C VAL A 62 -6.40 29.90 -15.10
N LYS A 63 -5.86 30.92 -14.42
CA LYS A 63 -6.62 31.76 -13.50
C LYS A 63 -7.71 32.56 -14.22
N GLU A 64 -7.43 33.06 -15.42
CA GLU A 64 -8.38 33.81 -16.24
C GLU A 64 -9.36 32.89 -17.00
N ARG A 65 -8.91 31.69 -17.34
CA ARG A 65 -9.59 30.69 -18.18
C ARG A 65 -9.54 29.29 -17.54
N PRO A 66 -10.16 29.08 -16.37
CA PRO A 66 -10.10 27.80 -15.66
C PRO A 66 -10.87 26.68 -16.38
N ILE A 67 -11.88 27.04 -17.19
CA ILE A 67 -12.64 26.12 -18.04
C ILE A 67 -12.25 26.41 -19.49
N SER A 68 -11.32 25.61 -20.02
CA SER A 68 -10.81 25.76 -21.38
C SER A 68 -10.55 24.41 -22.04
N ARG A 69 -10.82 24.30 -23.34
CA ARG A 69 -10.55 23.10 -24.15
C ARG A 69 -9.06 22.80 -24.33
N ILE A 70 -8.18 23.67 -23.84
CA ILE A 70 -6.72 23.48 -23.88
C ILE A 70 -6.09 23.34 -22.49
N LEU A 71 -6.91 23.21 -21.44
CA LEU A 71 -6.43 23.18 -20.05
C LEU A 71 -5.34 22.12 -19.84
N LEU A 72 -5.53 20.92 -20.38
CA LEU A 72 -4.52 19.86 -20.23
C LEU A 72 -3.19 20.24 -20.88
N TYR A 73 -3.20 20.83 -22.08
CA TYR A 73 -1.98 21.30 -22.74
C TYR A 73 -1.24 22.34 -21.89
N VAL A 74 -1.97 23.34 -21.39
CA VAL A 74 -1.40 24.41 -20.55
C VAL A 74 -0.75 23.84 -19.29
N ILE A 75 -1.39 22.85 -18.65
CA ILE A 75 -0.88 22.22 -17.44
C ILE A 75 0.32 21.32 -17.75
N THR A 76 0.33 20.62 -18.89
CA THR A 76 1.49 19.84 -19.34
C THR A 76 2.71 20.74 -19.58
N ASP A 77 2.53 21.90 -20.22
CA ASP A 77 3.62 22.85 -20.43
C ASP A 77 4.07 23.52 -19.11
N TYR A 78 3.15 23.76 -18.17
CA TYR A 78 3.50 24.23 -16.83
C TYR A 78 4.34 23.19 -16.07
N GLN A 79 4.01 21.90 -16.18
CA GLN A 79 4.75 20.81 -15.54
C GLN A 79 6.22 20.78 -15.97
N ALA A 80 6.55 21.22 -17.19
CA ALA A 80 7.94 21.34 -17.65
C ALA A 80 8.77 22.33 -16.80
N ALA A 81 8.13 23.32 -16.16
CA ALA A 81 8.79 24.22 -15.21
C ALA A 81 8.93 23.63 -13.79
N VAL A 82 8.07 22.66 -13.43
CA VAL A 82 8.14 21.96 -12.13
C VAL A 82 9.22 20.87 -12.15
N ASN A 83 9.37 20.16 -13.26
CA ASN A 83 10.29 19.01 -13.40
C ASN A 83 11.73 19.28 -12.94
N PRO A 84 12.38 20.41 -13.27
CA PRO A 84 13.74 20.68 -12.82
C PRO A 84 13.88 20.74 -11.30
N TYR A 85 12.83 21.16 -10.58
CA TYR A 85 12.83 21.20 -9.11
C TYR A 85 12.65 19.80 -8.51
N LEU A 86 11.84 18.94 -9.15
CA LEU A 86 11.76 17.52 -8.77
C LEU A 86 13.10 16.80 -8.95
N GLU A 87 13.75 16.99 -10.10
CA GLU A 87 15.05 16.39 -10.43
C GLU A 87 16.15 16.83 -9.45
N LYS A 88 16.16 18.12 -9.11
CA LYS A 88 17.09 18.71 -8.13
C LYS A 88 16.69 18.43 -6.68
N LYS A 89 15.56 17.77 -6.44
CA LYS A 89 15.00 17.51 -5.10
C LYS A 89 14.71 18.78 -4.30
N ASP A 90 14.42 19.88 -5.00
CA ASP A 90 13.90 21.10 -4.41
C ASP A 90 12.39 20.93 -4.16
N TRP A 91 12.08 20.10 -3.15
CA TRP A 91 10.72 19.73 -2.81
C TRP A 91 9.85 20.93 -2.42
N PRO A 92 10.31 21.90 -1.61
CA PRO A 92 9.49 23.06 -1.27
C PRO A 92 9.03 23.83 -2.50
N LYS A 93 9.91 24.04 -3.49
CA LYS A 93 9.55 24.75 -4.72
C LYS A 93 8.61 23.93 -5.60
N ALA A 94 8.87 22.63 -5.78
CA ALA A 94 8.00 21.74 -6.55
C ALA A 94 6.59 21.66 -5.95
N ILE A 95 6.48 21.53 -4.63
CA ILE A 95 5.21 21.53 -3.89
C ILE A 95 4.49 22.86 -4.11
N SER A 96 5.16 23.99 -3.83
CA SER A 96 4.56 25.32 -3.95
C SER A 96 4.00 25.60 -5.36
N MET A 97 4.76 25.25 -6.41
CA MET A 97 4.31 25.43 -7.79
C MET A 97 3.11 24.55 -8.13
N THR A 98 3.15 23.29 -7.71
CA THR A 98 2.06 22.33 -7.97
C THR A 98 0.79 22.71 -7.20
N GLU A 99 0.90 23.16 -5.94
CA GLU A 99 -0.21 23.69 -5.14
C GLU A 99 -0.82 24.94 -5.76
N ALA A 100 0.01 25.87 -6.24
CA ALA A 100 -0.47 27.10 -6.87
C ALA A 100 -1.41 26.79 -8.05
N LEU A 101 -1.04 25.81 -8.88
CA LEU A 101 -1.87 25.41 -10.01
C LEU A 101 -3.11 24.61 -9.59
N LEU A 102 -2.97 23.63 -8.68
CA LEU A 102 -4.11 22.87 -8.15
C LEU A 102 -5.18 23.78 -7.52
N SER A 103 -4.76 24.85 -6.82
CA SER A 103 -5.67 25.75 -6.11
C SER A 103 -6.59 26.58 -7.01
N ILE A 104 -6.22 26.74 -8.28
CA ILE A 104 -6.97 27.55 -9.26
C ILE A 104 -7.78 26.70 -10.24
N LEU A 105 -7.63 25.36 -10.22
CA LEU A 105 -8.45 24.48 -11.05
C LEU A 105 -9.91 24.50 -10.60
N PRO A 106 -10.87 24.43 -11.53
CA PRO A 106 -12.27 24.31 -11.16
C PRO A 106 -12.53 22.93 -10.55
N THR A 107 -13.54 22.83 -9.68
CA THR A 107 -14.04 21.53 -9.22
C THR A 107 -15.13 21.04 -10.18
N GLU A 108 -15.39 19.73 -10.21
CA GLU A 108 -16.48 19.17 -11.01
C GLU A 108 -17.83 19.82 -10.67
N GLU A 109 -18.09 20.07 -9.39
CA GLU A 109 -19.28 20.79 -8.91
C GLU A 109 -19.38 22.21 -9.47
N LYS A 110 -18.26 22.95 -9.47
CA LYS A 110 -18.22 24.31 -10.03
C LYS A 110 -18.48 24.29 -11.53
N VAL A 111 -17.89 23.35 -12.28
CA VAL A 111 -18.13 23.23 -13.72
C VAL A 111 -19.60 22.94 -14.02
N LYS A 112 -20.21 22.03 -13.26
CA LYS A 112 -21.65 21.69 -13.41
C LYS A 112 -22.55 22.89 -13.09
N ALA A 113 -22.19 23.70 -12.10
CA ALA A 113 -22.95 24.89 -11.70
C ALA A 113 -22.92 26.04 -12.74
N GLU A 114 -21.96 26.04 -13.67
CA GLU A 114 -21.88 27.04 -14.75
C GLU A 114 -22.90 26.79 -15.88
N GLU A 115 -23.64 25.68 -15.84
CA GLU A 115 -24.69 25.32 -16.82
C GLU A 115 -24.24 25.44 -18.29
N ILE A 116 -23.00 25.05 -18.58
CA ILE A 116 -22.39 25.18 -19.91
C ILE A 116 -23.14 24.28 -20.91
N PRO A 117 -23.76 24.82 -21.99
CA PRO A 117 -24.71 24.07 -22.81
C PRO A 117 -24.14 22.88 -23.58
N VAL A 118 -22.86 22.95 -23.99
CA VAL A 118 -22.19 21.94 -24.83
C VAL A 118 -20.72 21.84 -24.41
N GLY A 119 -20.19 20.62 -24.33
CA GLY A 119 -18.76 20.35 -24.13
C GLY A 119 -18.32 20.16 -22.69
N SER A 120 -19.20 20.33 -21.70
CA SER A 120 -18.84 20.29 -20.27
C SER A 120 -18.44 18.89 -19.81
N GLU A 121 -19.12 17.85 -20.29
CA GLU A 121 -18.75 16.45 -20.00
C GLU A 121 -17.40 16.08 -20.61
N GLU A 122 -17.16 16.46 -21.87
CA GLU A 122 -15.87 16.26 -22.53
C GLU A 122 -14.77 17.06 -21.84
N PHE A 123 -15.03 18.30 -21.41
CA PHE A 123 -14.07 19.08 -20.64
C PHE A 123 -13.73 18.39 -19.31
N LEU A 124 -14.73 17.93 -18.55
CA LEU A 124 -14.49 17.23 -17.29
C LEU A 124 -13.63 15.97 -17.50
N LYS A 125 -13.97 15.18 -18.51
CA LYS A 125 -13.33 13.89 -18.79
C LYS A 125 -11.94 14.04 -19.44
N ASP A 126 -11.83 14.88 -20.46
CA ASP A 126 -10.65 14.91 -21.34
C ASP A 126 -9.67 16.04 -20.95
N GLN A 127 -10.11 17.02 -20.16
CA GLN A 127 -9.27 18.13 -19.71
C GLN A 127 -9.08 18.10 -18.20
N LEU A 128 -10.15 18.30 -17.41
CA LEU A 128 -10.01 18.52 -15.97
C LEU A 128 -9.51 17.31 -15.19
N ALA A 129 -10.16 16.15 -15.35
CA ALA A 129 -9.79 14.93 -14.63
C ALA A 129 -8.33 14.51 -14.87
N PRO A 130 -7.82 14.38 -16.12
CA PRO A 130 -6.42 14.04 -16.36
C PRO A 130 -5.45 15.11 -15.84
N SER A 131 -5.82 16.39 -15.92
CA SER A 131 -5.03 17.49 -15.35
C SER A 131 -4.88 17.40 -13.84
N VAL A 132 -5.98 17.17 -13.12
CA VAL A 132 -5.96 17.00 -11.66
C VAL A 132 -5.12 15.77 -11.29
N LEU A 133 -5.35 14.64 -11.96
CA LEU A 133 -4.61 13.40 -11.71
C LEU A 133 -3.11 13.57 -11.95
N MET A 134 -2.71 14.29 -12.99
CA MET A 134 -1.31 14.58 -13.27
C MET A 134 -0.67 15.40 -12.15
N LEU A 135 -1.32 16.47 -11.71
CA LEU A 135 -0.81 17.33 -10.64
C LEU A 135 -0.78 16.62 -9.29
N GLU A 136 -1.75 15.76 -9.00
CA GLU A 136 -1.75 14.94 -7.79
C GLU A 136 -0.61 13.93 -7.79
N ARG A 137 -0.29 13.30 -8.93
CA ARG A 137 0.89 12.44 -9.06
C ARG A 137 2.20 13.21 -8.86
N THR A 138 2.28 14.42 -9.41
CA THR A 138 3.41 15.33 -9.17
C THR A 138 3.53 15.67 -7.69
N MET A 139 2.42 16.01 -7.03
CA MET A 139 2.38 16.32 -5.61
C MET A 139 2.78 15.11 -4.76
N LEU A 140 2.29 13.92 -5.09
CA LEU A 140 2.66 12.68 -4.42
C LEU A 140 4.17 12.47 -4.47
N ALA A 141 4.79 12.59 -5.65
CA ALA A 141 6.23 12.44 -5.80
C ALA A 141 7.00 13.46 -4.96
N ALA A 142 6.57 14.73 -4.96
CA ALA A 142 7.23 15.79 -4.20
C ALA A 142 7.10 15.60 -2.67
N GLN A 143 5.90 15.26 -2.18
CA GLN A 143 5.63 15.02 -0.76
C GLN A 143 6.35 13.76 -0.25
N TYR A 144 6.38 12.70 -1.06
CA TYR A 144 7.15 11.49 -0.76
C TYR A 144 8.65 11.81 -0.66
N GLY A 145 9.19 12.53 -1.65
CA GLY A 145 10.59 12.97 -1.67
C GLY A 145 10.96 13.87 -0.49
N ALA A 146 10.05 14.73 -0.06
CA ALA A 146 10.19 15.58 1.12
C ALA A 146 10.13 14.82 2.46
N GLY A 147 9.81 13.53 2.45
CA GLY A 147 9.62 12.73 3.66
C GLY A 147 8.27 12.93 4.35
N ASN A 148 7.33 13.67 3.74
CA ASN A 148 5.99 13.88 4.28
C ASN A 148 5.08 12.67 3.96
N MET A 149 5.39 11.54 4.60
CA MET A 149 4.71 10.26 4.37
C MET A 149 3.19 10.31 4.62
N PRO A 150 2.66 10.99 5.65
CA PRO A 150 1.21 11.12 5.83
C PRO A 150 0.52 11.78 4.64
N LYS A 151 1.08 12.87 4.11
CA LYS A 151 0.48 13.55 2.96
C LYS A 151 0.66 12.75 1.67
N ALA A 152 1.80 12.09 1.51
CA ALA A 152 2.02 11.16 0.41
C ALA A 152 1.00 10.01 0.43
N ALA A 153 0.70 9.43 1.60
CA ALA A 153 -0.31 8.40 1.74
C ALA A 153 -1.71 8.89 1.32
N GLU A 154 -2.14 10.04 1.82
CA GLU A 154 -3.43 10.66 1.47
C GLU A 154 -3.57 10.86 -0.05
N LEU A 155 -2.53 11.40 -0.69
CA LEU A 155 -2.51 11.61 -2.15
C LEU A 155 -2.52 10.29 -2.90
N ALA A 156 -1.75 9.29 -2.46
CA ALA A 156 -1.72 7.98 -3.08
C ALA A 156 -3.09 7.28 -2.99
N GLU A 157 -3.80 7.39 -1.86
CA GLU A 157 -5.15 6.83 -1.71
C GLU A 157 -6.14 7.53 -2.66
N LYS A 158 -6.05 8.86 -2.77
CA LYS A 158 -6.88 9.65 -3.69
C LYS A 158 -6.64 9.25 -5.15
N ILE A 159 -5.38 9.14 -5.56
CA ILE A 159 -5.00 8.72 -6.91
C ILE A 159 -5.51 7.31 -7.19
N TYR A 160 -5.34 6.37 -6.25
CA TYR A 160 -5.80 5.00 -6.40
C TYR A 160 -7.33 4.92 -6.48
N ALA A 161 -8.07 5.71 -5.72
CA ALA A 161 -9.52 5.76 -5.79
C ALA A 161 -10.03 6.29 -7.14
N ALA A 162 -9.32 7.25 -7.74
CA ALA A 162 -9.67 7.82 -9.04
C ALA A 162 -9.26 6.90 -10.21
N ALA A 163 -8.09 6.25 -10.11
CA ALA A 163 -7.55 5.36 -11.13
C ALA A 163 -6.85 4.16 -10.47
N PRO A 164 -7.59 3.08 -10.17
CA PRO A 164 -7.02 1.89 -9.55
C PRO A 164 -6.02 1.20 -10.48
N ASP A 165 -4.79 1.04 -10.03
CA ASP A 165 -3.76 0.27 -10.74
C ASP A 165 -2.84 -0.49 -9.78
N ALA A 166 -2.21 -1.56 -10.29
CA ALA A 166 -1.39 -2.46 -9.50
C ALA A 166 -0.07 -1.83 -8.99
N THR A 167 0.45 -0.81 -9.69
CA THR A 167 1.65 -0.09 -9.26
C THR A 167 1.32 0.81 -8.07
N MET A 168 0.17 1.51 -8.11
CA MET A 168 -0.29 2.34 -7.00
C MET A 168 -0.61 1.54 -5.74
N LEU A 169 -1.12 0.31 -5.85
CA LEU A 169 -1.26 -0.59 -4.70
C LEU A 169 0.09 -0.87 -4.02
N GLN A 170 1.13 -1.13 -4.80
CA GLN A 170 2.48 -1.37 -4.27
C GLN A 170 3.05 -0.10 -3.62
N THR A 171 2.83 1.07 -4.24
CA THR A 171 3.22 2.36 -3.65
C THR A 171 2.53 2.60 -2.31
N LEU A 172 1.22 2.36 -2.22
CA LEU A 172 0.45 2.48 -0.97
C LEU A 172 0.97 1.55 0.11
N ALA A 173 1.15 0.27 -0.22
CA ALA A 173 1.71 -0.72 0.71
C ALA A 173 3.10 -0.29 1.19
N ALA A 174 3.99 0.17 0.30
CA ALA A 174 5.32 0.64 0.66
C ALA A 174 5.29 1.87 1.58
N ILE A 175 4.44 2.87 1.29
CA ILE A 175 4.27 4.06 2.13
C ILE A 175 3.82 3.65 3.54
N TYR A 176 2.77 2.82 3.65
CA TYR A 176 2.26 2.42 4.96
C TYR A 176 3.21 1.52 5.74
N LEU A 177 3.99 0.67 5.05
CA LEU A 177 5.06 -0.08 5.68
C LEU A 177 6.12 0.87 6.28
N GLY A 178 6.56 1.86 5.51
CA GLY A 178 7.53 2.87 5.95
C GLY A 178 7.02 3.71 7.13
N MET A 179 5.72 4.01 7.15
CA MET A 179 5.05 4.69 8.27
C MET A 179 4.79 3.79 9.49
N GLN A 180 5.10 2.49 9.39
CA GLN A 180 4.71 1.46 10.37
C GLN A 180 3.20 1.43 10.66
N ASN A 181 2.37 1.89 9.71
CA ASN A 181 0.93 1.76 9.78
C ASN A 181 0.53 0.37 9.29
N PHE A 182 0.68 -0.61 10.18
CA PHE A 182 0.49 -2.01 9.84
C PHE A 182 -0.94 -2.36 9.44
N ASP A 183 -1.95 -1.69 9.99
CA ASP A 183 -3.35 -1.96 9.63
C ASP A 183 -3.61 -1.59 8.17
N LYS A 184 -3.14 -0.41 7.75
CA LYS A 184 -3.22 0.00 6.35
C LYS A 184 -2.34 -0.85 5.45
N TYR A 185 -1.15 -1.26 5.90
CA TYR A 185 -0.34 -2.22 5.14
C TYR A 185 -1.09 -3.52 4.89
N LEU A 186 -1.71 -4.11 5.92
CA LEU A 186 -2.46 -5.36 5.79
C LEU A 186 -3.66 -5.20 4.84
N GLU A 187 -4.36 -4.05 4.89
CA GLU A 187 -5.46 -3.72 3.97
C GLU A 187 -4.99 -3.75 2.50
N TYR A 188 -3.91 -3.03 2.17
CA TYR A 188 -3.40 -2.94 0.81
C TYR A 188 -2.65 -4.21 0.38
N GLY A 189 -1.97 -4.89 1.30
CA GLY A 189 -1.36 -6.20 1.08
C GLY A 189 -2.39 -7.25 0.65
N GLN A 190 -3.57 -7.25 1.28
CA GLN A 190 -4.66 -8.13 0.86
C GLN A 190 -5.17 -7.82 -0.56
N LYS A 191 -5.24 -6.54 -0.94
CA LYS A 191 -5.58 -6.12 -2.32
C LYS A 191 -4.51 -6.57 -3.32
N ILE A 192 -3.23 -6.52 -2.94
CA ILE A 192 -2.12 -7.04 -3.76
C ILE A 192 -2.27 -8.55 -3.94
N LEU A 193 -2.50 -9.32 -2.86
CA LEU A 193 -2.67 -10.78 -2.93
C LEU A 193 -3.87 -11.22 -3.77
N ALA A 194 -4.90 -10.38 -3.89
CA ALA A 194 -6.03 -10.64 -4.79
C ALA A 194 -5.67 -10.54 -6.28
N GLN A 195 -4.59 -9.84 -6.63
CA GLN A 195 -4.12 -9.62 -8.01
C GLN A 195 -2.84 -10.40 -8.34
N ALA A 196 -2.01 -10.67 -7.32
CA ALA A 196 -0.75 -11.39 -7.43
C ALA A 196 -0.76 -12.60 -6.48
N PRO A 197 -1.01 -13.81 -7.00
CA PRO A 197 -0.99 -15.03 -6.20
C PRO A 197 0.39 -15.29 -5.56
N MET A 198 0.41 -16.08 -4.48
CA MET A 198 1.62 -16.30 -3.68
C MET A 198 2.71 -17.12 -4.40
N ASP A 199 2.42 -17.80 -5.50
CA ASP A 199 3.44 -18.46 -6.33
C ASP A 199 4.28 -17.48 -7.17
N GLN A 200 3.86 -16.21 -7.23
CA GLN A 200 4.58 -15.11 -7.85
C GLN A 200 5.42 -14.32 -6.81
N PRO A 201 6.54 -13.71 -7.21
CA PRO A 201 7.42 -12.97 -6.29
C PRO A 201 6.72 -11.87 -5.50
N LEU A 202 5.84 -11.08 -6.13
CA LEU A 202 5.11 -10.01 -5.46
C LEU A 202 4.13 -10.57 -4.41
N GLY A 203 3.37 -11.61 -4.76
CA GLY A 203 2.43 -12.22 -3.83
C GLY A 203 3.13 -12.88 -2.65
N TYR A 204 4.19 -13.65 -2.91
CA TYR A 204 5.00 -14.28 -1.87
C TYR A 204 5.61 -13.26 -0.89
N THR A 205 6.30 -12.24 -1.41
CA THR A 205 6.97 -11.24 -0.57
C THR A 205 5.98 -10.42 0.26
N THR A 206 4.82 -10.10 -0.33
CA THR A 206 3.70 -9.46 0.39
C THR A 206 3.20 -10.35 1.52
N ALA A 207 2.94 -11.64 1.25
CA ALA A 207 2.46 -12.58 2.27
C ALA A 207 3.45 -12.75 3.43
N LEU A 208 4.75 -12.84 3.14
CA LEU A 208 5.78 -12.88 4.18
C LEU A 208 5.76 -11.63 5.06
N GLN A 209 5.70 -10.45 4.45
CA GLN A 209 5.68 -9.20 5.19
C GLN A 209 4.41 -9.05 6.03
N MET A 210 3.26 -9.54 5.54
CA MET A 210 2.02 -9.63 6.32
C MET A 210 2.19 -10.59 7.51
N ALA A 211 2.81 -11.75 7.32
CA ALA A 211 3.06 -12.72 8.39
C ALA A 211 3.97 -12.14 9.49
N ASP A 212 5.06 -11.47 9.11
CA ASP A 212 5.96 -10.76 10.04
C ASP A 212 5.22 -9.66 10.82
N ILE A 213 4.37 -8.88 10.12
CA ILE A 213 3.56 -7.85 10.76
C ILE A 213 2.61 -8.44 11.80
N HIS A 214 1.96 -9.56 11.50
CA HIS A 214 1.11 -10.24 12.49
C HIS A 214 1.92 -10.71 13.70
N LEU A 215 3.14 -11.23 13.52
CA LEU A 215 4.03 -11.57 14.65
C LEU A 215 4.39 -10.33 15.49
N ARG A 216 4.71 -9.21 14.85
CA ARG A 216 5.01 -7.94 15.54
C ARG A 216 3.81 -7.40 16.31
N LYS A 217 2.60 -7.62 15.81
CA LYS A 217 1.33 -7.31 16.49
C LYS A 217 0.94 -8.36 17.55
N GLN A 218 1.74 -9.40 17.76
CA GLN A 218 1.46 -10.54 18.63
C GLN A 218 0.18 -11.32 18.24
N ASP A 219 -0.27 -11.16 17.00
CA ASP A 219 -1.39 -11.91 16.43
C ASP A 219 -0.88 -13.25 15.86
N VAL A 220 -0.53 -14.14 16.79
CA VAL A 220 0.00 -15.48 16.47
C VAL A 220 -0.96 -16.29 15.58
N PRO A 221 -2.30 -16.28 15.80
CA PRO A 221 -3.23 -16.98 14.92
C PRO A 221 -3.18 -16.49 13.47
N ALA A 222 -3.19 -15.17 13.23
CA ALA A 222 -3.13 -14.63 11.88
C ALA A 222 -1.76 -14.87 11.22
N ALA A 223 -0.67 -14.75 11.97
CA ALA A 223 0.67 -15.10 11.49
C ALA A 223 0.74 -16.57 11.07
N THR A 224 0.22 -17.48 11.90
CA THR A 224 0.19 -18.93 11.62
C THR A 224 -0.63 -19.22 10.36
N ALA A 225 -1.78 -18.57 10.19
CA ALA A 225 -2.61 -18.72 9.00
C ALA A 225 -1.88 -18.25 7.73
N MET A 226 -1.15 -17.13 7.79
CA MET A 226 -0.33 -16.66 6.67
C MET A 226 0.82 -17.60 6.35
N PHE A 227 1.60 -18.02 7.34
CA PHE A 227 2.69 -18.97 7.13
C PHE A 227 2.19 -20.31 6.59
N THR A 228 1.02 -20.77 7.03
CA THR A 228 0.41 -22.00 6.49
C THR A 228 0.18 -21.88 4.99
N LYS A 229 -0.46 -20.79 4.53
CA LYS A 229 -0.68 -20.53 3.09
C LYS A 229 0.63 -20.45 2.31
N ILE A 230 1.66 -19.84 2.89
CA ILE A 230 2.99 -19.76 2.28
C ILE A 230 3.62 -21.16 2.15
N MET A 231 3.49 -22.00 3.18
CA MET A 231 3.98 -23.38 3.17
C MET A 231 3.17 -24.30 2.24
N GLU A 232 1.88 -24.04 2.01
CA GLU A 232 1.08 -24.77 1.01
C GLU A 232 1.59 -24.54 -0.42
N VAL A 233 2.12 -23.35 -0.71
CA VAL A 233 2.63 -23.00 -2.04
C VAL A 233 4.08 -23.45 -2.22
N TYR A 234 4.94 -23.18 -1.25
CA TYR A 234 6.38 -23.43 -1.38
C TYR A 234 6.83 -24.67 -0.63
N GLY A 235 6.39 -24.88 0.61
CA GLY A 235 6.81 -26.00 1.44
C GLY A 235 8.34 -26.15 1.45
N ASP A 236 8.83 -27.27 0.91
CA ASP A 236 10.27 -27.55 0.79
C ASP A 236 10.97 -26.81 -0.36
N LYS A 237 10.22 -26.31 -1.36
CA LYS A 237 10.76 -25.58 -2.52
C LYS A 237 11.19 -24.17 -2.12
N VAL A 238 12.42 -23.79 -2.47
CA VAL A 238 12.91 -22.43 -2.28
C VAL A 238 12.24 -21.46 -3.26
N PRO A 239 11.69 -20.33 -2.78
CA PRO A 239 11.14 -19.27 -3.63
C PRO A 239 12.20 -18.62 -4.54
N PRO A 240 11.81 -18.07 -5.71
CA PRO A 240 12.75 -17.34 -6.57
C PRO A 240 13.48 -16.23 -5.83
N ASN A 241 14.77 -16.05 -6.12
CA ASN A 241 15.64 -15.03 -5.52
C ASN A 241 15.83 -15.13 -4.00
N MET A 242 15.53 -16.29 -3.38
CA MET A 242 15.80 -16.55 -1.97
C MET A 242 16.91 -17.59 -1.81
N ALA A 243 17.79 -17.39 -0.83
CA ALA A 243 18.81 -18.38 -0.50
C ALA A 243 18.24 -19.51 0.38
N GLU A 244 18.74 -20.74 0.23
CA GLU A 244 18.30 -21.92 0.99
C GLU A 244 18.35 -21.68 2.51
N ASN A 245 19.42 -21.04 3.00
CA ASN A 245 19.59 -20.73 4.42
C ASN A 245 18.57 -19.72 4.95
N GLN A 246 18.23 -18.70 4.15
CA GLN A 246 17.17 -17.74 4.48
C GLN A 246 15.82 -18.45 4.50
N TRP A 247 15.55 -19.31 3.51
CA TRP A 247 14.32 -20.09 3.47
C TRP A 247 14.23 -21.12 4.61
N ASN A 248 15.36 -21.70 5.04
CA ASN A 248 15.41 -22.57 6.23
C ASN A 248 14.96 -21.83 7.48
N ALA A 249 15.40 -20.59 7.68
CA ALA A 249 14.96 -19.77 8.81
C ALA A 249 13.44 -19.52 8.76
N THR A 250 12.90 -19.17 7.59
CA THR A 250 11.45 -18.99 7.41
C THR A 250 10.67 -20.28 7.65
N ARG A 251 11.14 -21.42 7.12
CA ARG A 251 10.54 -22.74 7.35
C ARG A 251 10.54 -23.13 8.82
N ALA A 252 11.65 -22.90 9.53
CA ALA A 252 11.75 -23.18 10.96
C ALA A 252 10.71 -22.38 11.77
N ILE A 253 10.54 -21.10 11.44
CA ILE A 253 9.51 -20.24 12.06
C ILE A 253 8.10 -20.75 11.70
N ALA A 254 7.82 -20.93 10.41
CA ALA A 254 6.50 -21.34 9.91
C ALA A 254 6.05 -22.68 10.52
N PHE A 255 6.88 -23.72 10.39
CA PHE A 255 6.59 -25.03 10.96
C PHE A 255 6.57 -24.98 12.49
N GLY A 256 7.36 -24.12 13.14
CA GLY A 256 7.33 -23.94 14.58
C GLY A 256 5.99 -23.40 15.10
N LEU A 257 5.43 -22.40 14.41
CA LEU A 257 4.12 -21.84 14.73
C LEU A 257 3.00 -22.85 14.49
N MET A 258 3.02 -23.53 13.34
CA MET A 258 2.06 -24.60 13.04
C MET A 258 2.14 -25.75 14.05
N ALA A 259 3.35 -26.15 14.45
CA ALA A 259 3.56 -27.20 15.43
C ALA A 259 3.04 -26.83 16.81
N ALA A 260 3.26 -25.58 17.23
CA ALA A 260 2.76 -25.06 18.49
C ALA A 260 1.22 -25.02 18.52
N ASP A 261 0.57 -24.60 17.42
CA ASP A 261 -0.88 -24.64 17.28
C ASP A 261 -1.43 -26.08 17.34
N ALA A 262 -0.81 -27.02 16.62
CA ALA A 262 -1.17 -28.44 16.68
C ALA A 262 -1.00 -29.01 18.11
N TYR A 263 0.10 -28.68 18.78
CA TYR A 263 0.37 -29.11 20.15
C TYR A 263 -0.67 -28.55 21.14
N GLN A 264 -1.04 -27.28 21.01
CA GLN A 264 -2.11 -26.66 21.83
C GLN A 264 -3.46 -27.35 21.62
N LYS A 265 -3.75 -27.78 20.39
CA LYS A 265 -4.93 -28.58 20.05
C LYS A 265 -4.83 -30.05 20.46
N LYS A 266 -3.73 -30.45 21.11
CA LYS A 266 -3.41 -31.83 21.52
C LYS A 266 -3.28 -32.81 20.35
N ASP A 267 -3.06 -32.31 19.15
CA ASP A 267 -2.64 -33.12 18.00
C ASP A 267 -1.13 -33.41 18.11
N TYR A 268 -0.78 -34.28 19.05
CA TYR A 268 0.62 -34.65 19.30
C TYR A 268 1.29 -35.31 18.10
N PRO A 269 0.64 -36.20 17.31
CA PRO A 269 1.22 -36.73 16.08
C PRO A 269 1.51 -35.63 15.04
N GLY A 270 0.57 -34.71 14.82
CA GLY A 270 0.76 -33.59 13.91
C GLY A 270 1.87 -32.63 14.38
N ALA A 271 1.88 -32.30 15.67
CA ALA A 271 2.92 -31.49 16.28
C ALA A 271 4.31 -32.12 16.15
N LEU A 272 4.43 -33.43 16.42
CA LEU A 272 5.67 -34.19 16.28
C LEU A 272 6.21 -34.09 14.85
N GLY A 273 5.37 -34.34 13.84
CA GLY A 273 5.77 -34.26 12.43
C GLY A 273 6.22 -32.85 12.02
N LEU A 274 5.57 -31.80 12.53
CA LEU A 274 5.94 -30.41 12.26
C LEU A 274 7.23 -29.99 12.98
N TYR A 275 7.40 -30.33 14.27
CA TYR A 275 8.65 -30.03 14.99
C TYR A 275 9.85 -30.80 14.42
N GLN A 276 9.65 -32.02 13.90
CA GLN A 276 10.69 -32.74 13.16
C GLN A 276 11.15 -31.98 11.92
N LYS A 277 10.23 -31.32 11.19
CA LYS A 277 10.61 -30.40 10.11
C LYS A 277 11.41 -29.21 10.63
N VAL A 278 11.07 -28.67 11.80
CA VAL A 278 11.83 -27.56 12.36
C VAL A 278 13.28 -27.96 12.62
N VAL A 279 13.54 -29.08 13.30
CA VAL A 279 14.92 -29.51 13.60
C VAL A 279 15.70 -29.97 12.36
N ARG A 280 15.01 -30.30 11.26
CA ARG A 280 15.65 -30.51 9.94
C ARG A 280 16.25 -29.22 9.39
N PHE A 281 15.60 -28.06 9.59
CA PHE A 281 16.02 -26.76 9.04
C PHE A 281 16.82 -25.91 10.03
N ASP A 282 16.54 -26.05 11.32
CA ASP A 282 17.28 -25.46 12.43
C ASP A 282 17.51 -26.53 13.53
N PRO A 283 18.57 -27.35 13.42
CA PRO A 283 18.83 -28.43 14.37
C PRO A 283 19.18 -27.93 15.77
N LYS A 284 19.51 -26.64 15.94
CA LYS A 284 19.91 -26.07 17.24
C LYS A 284 18.77 -25.32 17.93
N ARG A 285 17.53 -25.62 17.55
CA ARG A 285 16.29 -25.01 18.06
C ARG A 285 15.78 -25.81 19.27
N ASP A 286 16.09 -25.35 20.48
CA ASP A 286 15.85 -26.11 21.72
C ASP A 286 14.36 -26.31 22.03
N ASP A 287 13.52 -25.33 21.76
CA ASP A 287 12.08 -25.51 21.97
C ASP A 287 11.47 -26.55 21.03
N ALA A 288 11.99 -26.72 19.80
CA ALA A 288 11.57 -27.85 18.96
C ALA A 288 11.93 -29.20 19.57
N TRP A 289 13.16 -29.36 20.07
CA TRP A 289 13.56 -30.62 20.73
C TRP A 289 12.74 -30.89 21.99
N TYR A 290 12.45 -29.85 22.78
CA TYR A 290 11.56 -29.95 23.93
C TYR A 290 10.17 -30.47 23.52
N TYR A 291 9.55 -29.85 22.52
CA TYR A 291 8.20 -30.25 22.11
C TYR A 291 8.15 -31.57 21.32
N ILE A 292 9.24 -31.99 20.65
CA ILE A 292 9.39 -33.37 20.14
C ILE A 292 9.34 -34.35 21.31
N GLY A 293 10.09 -34.10 22.38
CA GLY A 293 10.09 -34.92 23.59
C GLY A 293 8.71 -34.99 24.23
N MET A 294 8.06 -33.84 24.41
CA MET A 294 6.70 -33.78 24.94
C MET A 294 5.69 -34.53 24.05
N SER A 295 5.77 -34.38 22.72
CA SER A 295 4.84 -35.05 21.81
C SER A 295 5.05 -36.56 21.84
N LYS A 296 6.31 -37.03 21.81
CA LYS A 296 6.65 -38.45 21.94
C LYS A 296 6.22 -39.04 23.28
N TRP A 297 6.37 -38.31 24.38
CA TRP A 297 5.85 -38.76 25.68
C TRP A 297 4.36 -39.09 25.55
N GLN A 298 3.58 -38.17 24.98
CA GLN A 298 2.12 -38.32 24.87
C GLN A 298 1.70 -39.46 23.92
N THR A 299 2.48 -39.75 22.87
CA THR A 299 2.11 -40.74 21.84
C THR A 299 2.75 -42.12 22.03
N GLU A 300 3.94 -42.19 22.62
CA GLU A 300 4.80 -43.38 22.67
C GLU A 300 5.26 -43.73 24.11
N GLY A 301 5.04 -42.85 25.08
CA GLY A 301 5.45 -43.04 26.48
C GLY A 301 6.74 -42.30 26.86
N GLN A 302 7.02 -42.26 28.17
CA GLN A 302 8.10 -41.46 28.77
C GLN A 302 9.49 -41.75 28.20
N ASP A 303 9.80 -43.02 27.93
CA ASP A 303 11.12 -43.43 27.43
C ASP A 303 11.45 -42.83 26.05
N ALA A 304 10.43 -42.66 25.19
CA ALA A 304 10.59 -42.07 23.86
C ALA A 304 10.99 -40.58 23.90
N ALA A 305 10.81 -39.91 25.05
CA ALA A 305 11.12 -38.51 25.25
C ALA A 305 12.57 -38.25 25.70
N VAL A 306 13.30 -39.29 26.12
CA VAL A 306 14.67 -39.19 26.66
C VAL A 306 15.62 -38.51 25.67
N GLU A 307 15.72 -39.03 24.45
CA GLU A 307 16.65 -38.49 23.44
C GLU A 307 16.33 -37.03 23.05
N PRO A 308 15.07 -36.65 22.71
CA PRO A 308 14.75 -35.25 22.45
C PRO A 308 14.99 -34.32 23.63
N PHE A 309 14.68 -34.73 24.87
CA PHE A 309 14.97 -33.89 26.03
C PHE A 309 16.47 -33.71 26.23
N ALA A 310 17.27 -34.77 26.07
CA ALA A 310 18.72 -34.64 26.13
C ALA A 310 19.25 -33.65 25.06
N LYS A 311 18.75 -33.74 23.83
CA LYS A 311 19.06 -32.75 22.76
C LYS A 311 18.67 -31.33 23.14
N CYS A 312 17.53 -31.13 23.79
CA CYS A 312 17.14 -29.82 24.31
C CYS A 312 18.07 -29.33 25.44
N VAL A 313 18.47 -30.22 26.36
CA VAL A 313 19.30 -29.87 27.53
C VAL A 313 20.67 -29.38 27.10
N VAL A 314 21.33 -30.10 26.19
CA VAL A 314 22.71 -29.78 25.77
C VAL A 314 22.83 -28.51 24.93
N LEU A 315 21.71 -28.01 24.40
CA LEU A 315 21.68 -26.72 23.71
C LEU A 315 21.75 -25.52 24.67
N GLU A 316 21.48 -25.71 25.96
CA GLU A 316 21.68 -24.71 27.02
C GLU A 316 20.95 -23.38 26.77
N LYS A 317 19.76 -23.47 26.15
CA LYS A 317 18.88 -22.35 25.80
C LYS A 317 17.62 -22.31 26.69
N THR A 318 16.62 -21.51 26.31
CA THR A 318 15.41 -21.19 27.09
C THR A 318 14.65 -22.41 27.63
N MET A 319 14.52 -23.48 26.85
CA MET A 319 13.78 -24.69 27.23
C MET A 319 14.66 -25.74 27.93
N ALA A 320 15.99 -25.59 27.92
CA ALA A 320 16.91 -26.56 28.51
C ALA A 320 16.64 -26.84 30.00
N PRO A 321 16.38 -25.85 30.89
CA PRO A 321 16.07 -26.14 32.29
C PRO A 321 14.81 -26.99 32.47
N ARG A 322 13.79 -26.75 31.64
CA ARG A 322 12.53 -27.49 31.69
C ARG A 322 12.69 -28.90 31.14
N ALA A 323 13.40 -29.07 30.03
CA ALA A 323 13.75 -30.38 29.51
C ALA A 323 14.57 -31.21 30.50
N LYS A 324 15.51 -30.58 31.22
CA LYS A 324 16.32 -31.23 32.25
C LYS A 324 15.48 -31.83 33.36
N GLN A 325 14.49 -31.09 33.88
CA GLN A 325 13.59 -31.59 34.91
C GLN A 325 12.84 -32.85 34.46
N TYR A 326 12.31 -32.86 33.23
CA TYR A 326 11.63 -34.03 32.69
C TYR A 326 12.57 -35.21 32.46
N LEU A 327 13.77 -34.95 31.93
CA LEU A 327 14.77 -35.99 31.72
C LEU A 327 15.17 -36.65 33.03
N GLU A 328 15.48 -35.87 34.07
CA GLU A 328 15.83 -36.38 35.39
C GLU A 328 14.67 -37.17 36.03
N GLN A 329 13.42 -36.70 35.88
CA GLN A 329 12.25 -37.42 36.36
C GLN A 329 12.09 -38.80 35.70
N ILE A 330 12.28 -38.88 34.38
CA ILE A 330 12.21 -40.13 33.62
C ILE A 330 13.31 -41.10 34.09
N TYR A 331 14.53 -40.60 34.29
CA TYR A 331 15.65 -41.40 34.78
C TYR A 331 15.43 -41.91 36.21
N GLN A 332 15.02 -41.03 37.12
CA GLN A 332 14.72 -41.42 38.50
C GLN A 332 13.61 -42.47 38.57
N GLY A 333 12.59 -42.35 37.72
CA GLY A 333 11.51 -43.34 37.63
C GLY A 333 11.96 -44.71 37.12
N SER A 334 12.93 -44.74 36.19
CA SER A 334 13.43 -45.98 35.56
C SER A 334 14.64 -46.61 36.28
N HIS A 335 15.39 -45.84 37.08
CA HIS A 335 16.66 -46.25 37.69
C HIS A 335 16.63 -46.17 39.23
N SER A 336 15.53 -46.56 39.86
CA SER A 336 15.41 -46.61 41.35
C SER A 336 15.78 -45.30 42.04
N GLY A 337 15.44 -44.16 41.42
CA GLY A 337 15.75 -42.82 41.94
C GLY A 337 17.15 -42.31 41.60
N SER A 338 17.96 -43.04 40.83
CA SER A 338 19.29 -42.61 40.40
C SER A 338 19.24 -41.85 39.07
N LEU A 339 20.32 -41.12 38.77
CA LEU A 339 20.59 -40.48 37.47
C LEU A 339 21.69 -41.22 36.70
N GLU A 340 21.90 -42.49 37.01
CA GLU A 340 22.92 -43.31 36.38
C GLU A 340 22.68 -43.41 34.86
N GLY A 341 23.73 -43.24 34.06
CA GLY A 341 23.66 -43.28 32.59
C GLY A 341 23.14 -42.00 31.92
N ILE A 342 22.69 -40.97 32.66
CA ILE A 342 22.19 -39.73 32.04
C ILE A 342 23.28 -39.01 31.22
N GLU A 343 24.53 -39.06 31.68
CA GLU A 343 25.66 -38.41 31.00
C GLU A 343 25.98 -39.04 29.65
N GLU A 344 25.77 -40.36 29.50
CA GLU A 344 25.97 -41.05 28.22
C GLU A 344 24.98 -40.54 27.17
N VAL A 345 23.73 -40.32 27.58
CA VAL A 345 22.68 -39.78 26.69
C VAL A 345 22.94 -38.31 26.36
N LEU A 346 23.40 -37.50 27.32
CA LEU A 346 23.81 -36.12 27.07
C LEU A 346 25.02 -36.06 26.11
N THR A 347 26.01 -36.93 26.30
CA THR A 347 27.18 -37.03 25.41
C THR A 347 26.76 -37.40 23.98
N LYS A 348 25.88 -38.39 23.82
CA LYS A 348 25.33 -38.75 22.51
C LYS A 348 24.55 -37.59 21.88
N ALA A 349 23.75 -36.87 22.67
CA ALA A 349 23.00 -35.72 22.18
C ALA A 349 23.91 -34.59 21.68
N ARG A 350 25.03 -34.31 22.36
CA ARG A 350 26.05 -33.34 21.88
C ARG A 350 26.66 -33.79 20.55
N ALA A 351 27.04 -35.05 20.45
CA ALA A 351 27.58 -35.63 19.21
C ALA A 351 26.60 -35.54 18.03
N ASP A 352 25.33 -35.90 18.25
CA ASP A 352 24.26 -35.82 17.23
C ASP A 352 24.03 -34.38 16.74
N LEU A 353 24.22 -33.39 17.61
CA LEU A 353 24.03 -31.97 17.30
C LEU A 353 25.32 -31.29 16.79
N GLY A 354 26.45 -32.00 16.81
CA GLY A 354 27.76 -31.48 16.44
C GLY A 354 28.21 -30.29 17.31
N ILE A 355 28.03 -30.40 18.63
CA ILE A 355 28.45 -29.39 19.62
C ILE A 355 29.40 -29.93 20.67
#